data_AF-A0A537J0N5-F1
#
_entry.id   AF-A0A537J0N5-F1
#
_cell.length_a   1.000
_cell.length_b   1.000
_cell.length_c   1.000
_cell.angle_alpha   90.00
_cell.angle_beta   90.00
_cell.angle_gamma   90.00
#
_symmetry.space_group_name_H-M   'P 1'
#
loop_
_entity.id
_entity.type
_entity.pdbx_description
1 polymer ?
#
loop_
_entity_poly.entity_id
_entity_poly.type
_entity_poly.pdbx_seq_one_letter_code
_entity_poly.pdbx_strand_id
1 'polypeptide(L)'
;MADNRSNAPTFQRLNDAEESGSVQTADVAAGGLRGILDALLKVEGVTAALVVGRDGFAIESVSSNSVDTDSVAAIAASSLTAAEAMGEALKLGTMGSILIEYELGPVAVTPAGPDAVLAVVGSQGANLGRVRIEMRKVRQAVATQL
;
A
#
# COMPACT_ATOMS: atom_id res chain seq x y z
N MET A 1 7.12 -27.81 39.17
CA MET A 1 7.54 -26.41 38.91
C MET A 1 6.83 -25.97 37.66
N ALA A 2 5.68 -25.30 37.80
CA ALA A 2 4.82 -24.93 36.67
C ALA A 2 5.39 -23.68 35.98
N ASP A 3 5.52 -23.78 34.66
CA ASP A 3 6.08 -22.79 33.75
C ASP A 3 5.15 -21.56 33.66
N ASN A 4 5.60 -20.43 34.22
CA ASN A 4 4.86 -19.18 34.29
C ASN A 4 4.98 -18.39 32.98
N ARG A 5 4.39 -18.91 31.89
CA ARG A 5 4.33 -18.21 30.59
C ARG A 5 3.15 -17.25 30.44
N SER A 6 2.33 -17.07 31.48
CA SER A 6 1.04 -16.35 31.37
C SER A 6 1.11 -14.84 31.65
N ASN A 7 2.30 -14.24 31.80
CA ASN A 7 2.42 -12.83 32.18
C ASN A 7 3.33 -12.00 31.24
N ALA A 8 3.23 -12.21 29.93
CA ALA A 8 3.86 -11.30 28.97
C ALA A 8 3.17 -9.91 29.05
N PRO A 9 3.92 -8.81 29.21
CA PRO A 9 3.34 -7.48 29.36
C PRO A 9 2.52 -7.09 28.13
N THR A 10 1.41 -6.36 28.34
CA THR A 10 0.47 -5.93 27.29
C THR A 10 1.14 -5.26 26.09
N PHE A 11 2.27 -4.57 26.29
CA PHE A 11 3.07 -3.96 25.23
C PHE A 11 3.78 -4.97 24.31
N GLN A 12 4.20 -6.12 24.83
CA GLN A 12 4.87 -7.15 24.02
C GLN A 12 3.89 -7.80 23.04
N ARG A 13 2.63 -8.01 23.48
CA ARG A 13 1.56 -8.55 22.63
C ARG A 13 1.14 -7.62 21.49
N LEU A 14 1.31 -6.30 21.66
CA LEU A 14 1.11 -5.32 20.59
C LEU A 14 2.24 -5.42 19.55
N ASN A 15 3.49 -5.53 19.99
CA ASN A 15 4.64 -5.69 19.10
C ASN A 15 4.61 -7.02 18.31
N ASP A 16 4.20 -8.12 18.94
CA ASP A 16 4.13 -9.43 18.29
C ASP A 16 3.07 -9.46 17.16
N ALA A 17 2.00 -8.68 17.30
CA ALA A 17 0.99 -8.48 16.25
C ALA A 17 1.47 -7.52 15.14
N GLU A 18 2.34 -6.55 15.48
CA GLU A 18 2.93 -5.62 14.51
C GLU A 18 3.98 -6.30 13.61
N GLU A 19 4.76 -7.25 14.13
CA GLU A 19 5.78 -7.97 13.35
C GLU A 19 5.19 -8.97 12.34
N SER A 20 4.09 -9.65 12.69
CA SER A 20 3.60 -10.84 11.98
C SER A 20 3.12 -10.61 10.54
N GLY A 21 2.88 -9.36 10.13
CA GLY A 21 2.51 -9.05 8.74
C GLY A 21 3.27 -7.87 8.14
N SER A 22 4.44 -7.54 8.67
CA SER A 22 5.31 -6.54 8.06
C SER A 22 5.84 -7.04 6.71
N VAL A 23 5.93 -6.16 5.71
CA VAL A 23 6.58 -6.51 4.45
C VAL A 23 8.07 -6.68 4.73
N GLN A 24 8.55 -7.92 4.66
CA GLN A 24 9.97 -8.23 4.82
C GLN A 24 10.72 -7.83 3.55
N THR A 25 11.85 -7.15 3.70
CA THR A 25 12.73 -6.73 2.60
C THR A 25 13.25 -7.89 1.74
N ALA A 26 13.24 -9.12 2.26
CA ALA A 26 13.60 -10.32 1.51
C ALA A 26 12.55 -10.72 0.45
N ASP A 27 11.25 -10.52 0.71
CA ASP A 27 10.17 -10.81 -0.26
C ASP A 27 10.23 -9.87 -1.48
N VAL A 28 10.77 -8.65 -1.28
CA VAL A 28 10.87 -7.59 -2.28
C VAL A 28 11.95 -7.85 -3.34
N ALA A 29 13.03 -8.56 -2.98
CA ALA A 29 14.20 -8.73 -3.84
C ALA A 29 14.11 -9.95 -4.79
N ALA A 30 13.33 -10.97 -4.45
CA ALA A 30 13.27 -12.22 -5.23
C ALA A 30 12.10 -12.28 -6.24
N GLY A 31 11.02 -11.51 -6.02
CA GLY A 31 9.75 -11.66 -6.76
C GLY A 31 9.39 -10.51 -7.72
N GLY A 32 10.26 -9.52 -7.91
CA GLY A 32 9.96 -8.36 -8.74
C GLY A 32 8.76 -7.54 -8.20
N LEU A 33 8.07 -6.81 -9.09
CA LEU A 33 6.91 -5.99 -8.73
C LEU A 33 5.80 -6.84 -8.12
N ARG A 34 5.58 -8.03 -8.68
CA ARG A 34 4.57 -8.96 -8.18
C ARG A 34 4.84 -9.38 -6.74
N GLY A 35 6.09 -9.71 -6.40
CA GLY A 35 6.48 -10.06 -5.03
C GLY A 35 6.23 -8.92 -4.02
N ILE A 36 6.49 -7.67 -4.44
CA ILE A 36 6.17 -6.49 -3.63
C ILE A 36 4.66 -6.39 -3.38
N LEU A 37 3.85 -6.54 -4.42
CA LEU A 37 2.41 -6.41 -4.31
C LEU A 37 1.78 -7.58 -3.52
N ASP A 38 2.27 -8.80 -3.71
CA ASP A 38 1.86 -9.97 -2.92
C ASP A 38 2.17 -9.76 -1.43
N ALA A 39 3.30 -9.12 -1.10
CA ALA A 39 3.61 -8.76 0.28
C ALA A 39 2.62 -7.72 0.84
N LEU A 40 2.17 -6.76 0.03
CA LEU A 40 1.10 -5.84 0.42
C LEU A 40 -0.25 -6.56 0.63
N LEU A 41 -0.59 -7.57 -0.17
CA LEU A 41 -1.81 -8.37 0.06
C LEU A 41 -1.81 -9.13 1.38
N LYS A 42 -0.63 -9.47 1.91
CA LYS A 42 -0.51 -10.11 3.24
C LYS A 42 -0.80 -9.14 4.39
N VAL A 43 -0.84 -7.83 4.13
CA VAL A 43 -1.20 -6.82 5.12
C VAL A 43 -2.69 -6.96 5.41
N GLU A 44 -3.04 -7.32 6.66
CA GLU A 44 -4.42 -7.42 7.11
C GLU A 44 -5.29 -6.24 6.65
N GLY A 45 -6.40 -6.58 5.99
CA GLY A 45 -7.37 -5.63 5.46
C GLY A 45 -7.09 -5.14 4.05
N VAL A 46 -5.94 -5.43 3.44
CA VAL A 46 -5.66 -5.13 2.03
C VAL A 46 -6.31 -6.16 1.11
N THR A 47 -7.00 -5.70 0.07
CA THR A 47 -7.75 -6.55 -0.88
C THR A 47 -7.23 -6.45 -2.31
N ALA A 48 -6.55 -5.36 -2.67
CA ALA A 48 -5.84 -5.23 -3.93
C ALA A 48 -4.64 -4.30 -3.80
N ALA A 49 -3.62 -4.53 -4.61
CA ALA A 49 -2.49 -3.63 -4.76
C ALA A 49 -2.06 -3.57 -6.24
N LEU A 50 -1.69 -2.37 -6.70
CA LEU A 50 -1.41 -2.10 -8.11
C LEU A 50 -0.21 -1.19 -8.26
N VAL A 51 0.66 -1.49 -9.21
CA VAL A 51 1.62 -0.54 -9.78
C VAL A 51 1.06 -0.07 -11.10
N VAL A 52 0.94 1.24 -11.26
CA VAL A 52 0.23 1.88 -12.37
C VAL A 52 1.14 2.89 -13.02
N GLY A 53 1.19 2.89 -14.35
CA GLY A 53 1.90 3.92 -15.11
C GLY A 53 1.22 5.27 -14.96
N ARG A 54 1.98 6.36 -15.13
CA ARG A 54 1.41 7.73 -15.17
C ARG A 54 0.38 7.93 -16.30
N ASP A 55 0.38 7.05 -17.29
CA ASP A 55 -0.58 7.00 -18.40
C ASP A 55 -1.92 6.33 -18.05
N GLY A 56 -2.04 5.73 -16.86
CA GLY A 56 -3.26 5.09 -16.37
C GLY A 56 -3.38 3.59 -16.68
N PHE A 57 -2.35 2.97 -17.27
CA PHE A 57 -2.33 1.52 -17.47
C PHE A 57 -1.69 0.79 -16.29
N ALA A 58 -2.26 -0.36 -15.91
CA ALA A 58 -1.66 -1.22 -14.90
C ALA A 58 -0.35 -1.82 -15.44
N ILE A 59 0.74 -1.62 -14.67
CA ILE A 59 2.04 -2.27 -14.93
C ILE A 59 2.04 -3.67 -14.31
N GLU A 60 1.53 -3.78 -13.08
CA GLU A 60 1.34 -5.04 -12.36
C GLU A 60 0.19 -4.87 -11.35
N SER A 61 -0.55 -5.94 -11.08
CA SER A 61 -1.64 -5.92 -10.12
C SER A 61 -1.88 -7.28 -9.46
N VAL A 62 -2.34 -7.22 -8.22
CA VAL A 62 -2.75 -8.39 -7.44
C VAL A 62 -4.03 -8.04 -6.69
N SER A 63 -4.92 -9.02 -6.54
CA SER A 63 -6.15 -8.84 -5.80
C SER A 63 -6.64 -10.17 -5.22
N SER A 64 -7.26 -10.12 -4.05
CA SER A 64 -7.93 -11.26 -3.42
C SER A 64 -9.40 -11.40 -3.83
N ASN A 65 -9.92 -10.44 -4.60
CA ASN A 65 -11.30 -10.41 -5.11
C ASN A 65 -11.34 -10.02 -6.59
N SER A 66 -12.52 -10.09 -7.21
CA SER A 66 -12.72 -9.68 -8.60
C SER A 66 -12.83 -8.15 -8.71
N VAL A 67 -11.71 -7.45 -8.52
CA VAL A 67 -11.60 -6.00 -8.76
C VAL A 67 -11.28 -5.76 -10.23
N ASP A 68 -11.97 -4.80 -10.84
CA ASP A 68 -11.59 -4.25 -12.15
C ASP A 68 -10.35 -3.36 -11.97
N THR A 69 -9.17 -3.97 -12.07
CA THR A 69 -7.88 -3.31 -11.86
C THR A 69 -7.57 -2.27 -12.92
N ASP A 70 -8.11 -2.39 -14.13
CA ASP A 70 -7.87 -1.47 -15.24
C ASP A 70 -8.58 -0.13 -14.98
N SER A 71 -9.84 -0.20 -14.57
CA SER A 71 -10.59 1.00 -14.14
C SER A 71 -9.93 1.68 -12.93
N VAL A 72 -9.50 0.90 -11.94
CA VAL A 72 -8.81 1.43 -10.74
C VAL A 72 -7.48 2.09 -11.13
N ALA A 73 -6.72 1.51 -12.05
CA ALA A 73 -5.46 2.06 -12.52
C ALA A 73 -5.65 3.45 -13.15
N ALA A 74 -6.56 3.58 -14.10
CA ALA A 74 -6.82 4.85 -14.77
C ALA A 74 -7.26 5.95 -13.78
N ILE A 75 -8.12 5.59 -12.82
CA ILE A 75 -8.60 6.52 -11.78
C ILE A 75 -7.47 6.91 -10.82
N ALA A 76 -6.62 5.96 -10.41
CA ALA A 76 -5.52 6.21 -9.49
C ALA A 76 -4.49 7.19 -10.10
N ALA A 77 -4.10 6.99 -11.36
CA ALA A 77 -3.22 7.90 -12.08
C ALA A 77 -3.82 9.30 -12.19
N SER A 78 -5.08 9.40 -12.62
CA SER A 78 -5.79 10.67 -12.76
C SER A 78 -5.92 11.41 -11.41
N SER A 79 -6.22 10.67 -10.34
CA SER A 79 -6.35 11.21 -8.99
C SER A 79 -5.03 11.82 -8.51
N LEU A 80 -3.91 11.13 -8.78
CA LEU A 80 -2.59 11.64 -8.43
C LEU A 80 -2.27 12.94 -9.16
N THR A 81 -2.52 13.01 -10.48
CA THR A 81 -2.33 14.23 -11.28
C THR A 81 -3.14 15.40 -10.73
N ALA A 82 -4.42 15.16 -10.40
CA ALA A 82 -5.27 16.21 -9.83
C ALA A 82 -4.75 16.69 -8.45
N ALA A 83 -4.30 15.76 -7.60
CA ALA A 83 -3.77 16.09 -6.28
C ALA A 83 -2.42 16.83 -6.36
N GLU A 84 -1.54 16.48 -7.30
CA GLU A 84 -0.29 17.19 -7.56
C GLU A 84 -0.56 18.63 -8.01
N ALA A 85 -1.47 18.84 -8.95
CA ALA A 85 -1.87 20.18 -9.41
C ALA A 85 -2.47 21.02 -8.27
N MET A 86 -3.27 20.41 -7.39
CA MET A 86 -3.80 21.07 -6.20
C MET A 86 -2.67 21.47 -5.23
N GLY A 87 -1.69 20.59 -4.99
CA GLY A 87 -0.54 20.86 -4.14
C GLY A 87 0.34 22.00 -4.69
N GLU A 88 0.52 22.05 -6.00
CA GLU A 88 1.23 23.13 -6.70
C GLU A 88 0.50 24.48 -6.52
N ALA A 89 -0.81 24.51 -6.81
CA ALA A 89 -1.63 25.72 -6.66
C ALA A 89 -1.60 26.28 -5.23
N LEU A 90 -1.56 25.39 -4.23
CA LEU A 90 -1.51 25.73 -2.81
C LEU A 90 -0.08 25.92 -2.27
N LYS A 91 0.96 25.72 -3.08
CA LYS A 91 2.38 25.80 -2.68
C LYS A 91 2.74 24.89 -1.50
N LEU A 92 2.20 23.67 -1.48
CA LEU A 92 2.39 22.69 -0.40
C LEU A 92 3.63 21.79 -0.59
N GLY A 93 4.35 21.96 -1.70
CA GLY A 93 5.49 21.13 -2.06
C GLY A 93 5.10 19.81 -2.71
N THR A 94 5.96 18.80 -2.59
CA THR A 94 5.80 17.52 -3.29
C THR A 94 4.68 16.67 -2.70
N MET A 95 3.88 16.06 -3.58
CA MET A 95 2.79 15.18 -3.20
C MET A 95 3.26 13.95 -2.41
N GLY A 96 2.62 13.70 -1.26
CA GLY A 96 2.89 12.55 -0.40
C GLY A 96 2.05 11.32 -0.74
N SER A 97 0.73 11.42 -0.54
CA SER A 97 -0.24 10.34 -0.77
C SER A 97 -1.67 10.86 -0.72
N ILE A 98 -2.57 10.24 -1.48
CA ILE A 98 -4.03 10.40 -1.38
C ILE A 98 -4.57 9.25 -0.53
N LEU A 99 -5.57 9.55 0.30
CA LEU A 99 -6.44 8.55 0.91
C LEU A 99 -7.88 8.92 0.58
N ILE A 100 -8.62 7.98 0.00
CA ILE A 100 -10.03 8.13 -0.35
C ILE A 100 -10.80 7.09 0.46
N GLU A 101 -11.80 7.53 1.24
CA GLU A 101 -12.61 6.65 2.07
C GLU A 101 -13.96 6.42 1.42
N TYR A 102 -14.31 5.15 1.22
CA TYR A 102 -15.64 4.72 0.82
C TYR A 102 -16.28 3.94 1.98
N GLU A 103 -17.61 3.81 1.96
CA GLU A 103 -18.37 3.07 2.98
C GLU A 103 -17.83 1.65 3.21
N LEU A 104 -17.38 0.99 2.13
CA LEU A 104 -16.91 -0.39 2.13
C LEU A 104 -15.40 -0.55 2.25
N GLY A 105 -14.66 0.55 2.37
CA GLY A 105 -13.21 0.52 2.55
C GLY A 105 -12.46 1.67 1.88
N PRO A 106 -11.18 1.83 2.22
CA PRO A 106 -10.35 2.89 1.70
C PRO A 106 -9.60 2.53 0.41
N VAL A 107 -9.19 3.54 -0.35
CA VAL A 107 -8.17 3.45 -1.39
C VAL A 107 -7.05 4.43 -1.07
N ALA A 108 -5.83 3.93 -0.98
CA ALA A 108 -4.63 4.73 -0.79
C ALA A 108 -3.80 4.76 -2.06
N VAL A 109 -3.33 5.95 -2.45
CA VAL A 109 -2.55 6.18 -3.68
C VAL A 109 -1.31 7.01 -3.35
N THR A 110 -0.13 6.60 -3.80
CA THR A 110 1.13 7.35 -3.58
C THR A 110 2.00 7.31 -4.84
N PRO A 111 2.79 8.37 -5.11
CA PRO A 111 3.85 8.29 -6.11
C PRO A 111 4.83 7.15 -5.80
N ALA A 112 5.23 6.40 -6.83
CA ALA A 112 6.25 5.37 -6.78
C ALA A 112 7.35 5.69 -7.80
N GLY A 113 8.15 6.71 -7.49
CA GLY A 113 9.11 7.27 -8.44
C GLY A 113 8.46 8.29 -9.39
N PRO A 114 9.17 8.71 -10.45
CA PRO A 114 8.65 9.69 -11.42
C PRO A 114 7.54 9.10 -12.31
N ASP A 115 7.68 7.83 -12.69
CA ASP A 115 6.93 7.23 -13.80
C ASP A 115 5.75 6.34 -13.38
N ALA A 116 5.57 6.11 -12.09
CA ALA A 116 4.53 5.23 -11.59
C ALA A 116 3.84 5.69 -10.31
N VAL A 117 2.70 5.03 -10.08
CA VAL A 117 1.79 5.21 -8.96
C VAL A 117 1.60 3.85 -8.29
N LEU A 118 1.68 3.83 -6.96
CA LEU A 118 1.30 2.67 -6.16
C LEU A 118 -0.09 2.91 -5.56
N ALA A 119 -1.03 2.03 -5.86
CA ALA A 119 -2.38 2.05 -5.33
C ALA A 119 -2.65 0.81 -4.48
N VAL A 120 -3.36 0.98 -3.36
CA VAL A 120 -3.79 -0.09 -2.46
C VAL A 120 -5.26 0.10 -2.14
N VAL A 121 -6.02 -0.98 -2.26
CA VAL A 121 -7.44 -1.05 -1.87
C VAL A 121 -7.53 -1.82 -0.57
N GLY A 122 -8.24 -1.25 0.40
CA GLY A 122 -8.53 -1.87 1.68
C GLY A 122 -10.01 -2.24 1.81
N SER A 123 -10.28 -3.17 2.73
CA SER A 123 -11.61 -3.45 3.27
C SER A 123 -12.03 -2.41 4.31
N GLN A 124 -13.31 -2.41 4.68
CA GLN A 124 -13.87 -1.51 5.71
C GLN A 124 -13.12 -1.52 7.05
N GLY A 125 -12.52 -2.66 7.43
CA GLY A 125 -11.76 -2.82 8.66
C GLY A 125 -10.25 -2.57 8.53
N ALA A 126 -9.77 -2.09 7.36
CA ALA A 126 -8.35 -1.95 7.12
C ALA A 126 -7.69 -0.92 8.07
N ASN A 127 -6.54 -1.29 8.65
CA ASN A 127 -5.76 -0.37 9.45
C ASN A 127 -5.01 0.62 8.54
N LEU A 128 -5.56 1.83 8.40
CA LEU A 128 -5.02 2.89 7.54
C LEU A 128 -3.57 3.28 7.88
N GLY A 129 -3.23 3.35 9.16
CA GLY A 129 -1.88 3.67 9.61
C GLY A 129 -0.88 2.62 9.14
N ARG A 130 -1.24 1.35 9.29
CA ARG A 130 -0.43 0.21 8.87
C ARG A 130 -0.28 0.13 7.36
N VAL A 131 -1.37 0.27 6.60
CA VAL A 131 -1.33 0.33 5.12
C VAL A 131 -0.37 1.43 4.65
N ARG A 132 -0.47 2.63 5.23
CA ARG A 132 0.39 3.76 4.86
C ARG A 132 1.86 3.51 5.19
N ILE A 133 2.18 2.86 6.31
CA ILE A 133 3.56 2.49 6.66
C ILE A 133 4.12 1.49 5.65
N GLU A 134 3.38 0.42 5.35
CA GLU A 134 3.86 -0.62 4.42
C GLU A 134 4.03 -0.08 2.99
N MET A 135 3.09 0.74 2.50
CA MET A 135 3.25 1.42 1.21
C MET A 135 4.51 2.29 1.16
N ARG A 136 4.84 3.02 2.24
CA ARG A 136 6.06 3.85 2.28
C ARG A 136 7.34 3.03 2.27
N LYS A 137 7.35 1.84 2.88
CA LYS A 137 8.50 0.93 2.85
C LYS A 137 8.78 0.42 1.45
N VAL A 138 7.73 0.09 0.68
CA VAL A 138 7.90 -0.57 -0.62
C VAL A 138 7.93 0.37 -1.82
N ARG A 139 7.39 1.59 -1.73
CA ARG A 139 7.28 2.51 -2.89
C ARG A 139 8.63 2.81 -3.58
N GLN A 140 9.72 2.85 -2.81
CA GLN A 140 11.07 3.07 -3.38
C GLN A 140 11.59 1.83 -4.11
N ALA A 141 11.26 0.64 -3.61
CA ALA A 141 11.60 -0.61 -4.27
C ALA A 141 10.81 -0.76 -5.58
N VAL A 142 9.52 -0.39 -5.59
CA VAL A 142 8.71 -0.31 -6.83
C VAL A 142 9.40 0.58 -7.85
N ALA A 143 9.78 1.80 -7.47
CA ALA A 143 10.44 2.75 -8.37
C ALA A 143 11.78 2.26 -8.95
N THR A 144 12.46 1.32 -8.27
CA THR A 144 13.77 0.79 -8.70
C THR A 144 13.63 -0.34 -9.72
N GLN A 145 12.42 -0.90 -9.88
CA GLN A 145 12.13 -2.03 -10.74
C GLN A 145 11.41 -1.63 -12.05
N LEU A 146 11.29 -0.33 -12.29
CA LEU A 146 10.73 0.28 -13.50
C LEU A 146 11.88 0.85 -14.33
#